data_AF-A0AAD8FCY9-F1
#
_entry.id   AF-A0AAD8FCY9-F1
#
_cell.length_a   1.000
_cell.length_b   1.000
_cell.length_c   1.000
_cell.angle_alpha   90.00
_cell.angle_beta   90.00
_cell.angle_gamma   90.00
#
_symmetry.space_group_name_H-M   'P 1'
#
loop_
_entity.id
_entity.type
_entity.pdbx_description
1 polymer ?
#
loop_
_entity_poly.entity_id
_entity_poly.type
_entity_poly.pdbx_seq_one_letter_code
_entity_poly.pdbx_strand_id
1 'polypeptide(L)'
;IANVTIIDHHGASNAFLYHLDNEYKVRGGCPAHWPSIVPPLTSSLLGVFHQEMLMYWLKPSFEYQEAAWVGYQWKSPGFSDGSVSSDSQKKKQDNSKCMVLSLRLLPETFSSKINC
;
A
#
# COMPACT_ATOMS: atom_id res chain seq x y z
N ILE A 1 31.04 -0.93 -12.03
CA ILE A 1 29.69 -0.35 -12.25
C ILE A 1 28.71 -1.16 -11.41
N ALA A 2 27.97 -0.52 -10.49
CA ALA A 2 26.98 -1.19 -9.66
C ALA A 2 25.67 -1.30 -10.45
N ASN A 3 25.21 -2.51 -10.74
CA ASN A 3 24.01 -2.79 -11.54
C ASN A 3 22.74 -2.57 -10.71
N VAL A 4 22.45 -1.31 -10.39
CA VAL A 4 21.30 -0.91 -9.57
C VAL A 4 20.22 -0.29 -10.46
N THR A 5 18.99 -0.78 -10.34
CA THR A 5 17.84 -0.28 -11.10
C THR A 5 17.30 1.02 -10.50
N ILE A 6 17.26 2.08 -11.31
CA ILE A 6 16.68 3.38 -10.96
C ILE A 6 15.90 3.90 -12.17
N ILE A 7 14.80 4.62 -11.93
CA ILE A 7 13.98 5.24 -12.97
C ILE A 7 13.87 6.73 -12.66
N ASP A 8 14.03 7.56 -13.68
CA ASP A 8 13.85 9.00 -13.56
C ASP A 8 12.36 9.38 -13.56
N HIS A 9 12.05 10.59 -13.11
CA HIS A 9 10.68 11.05 -12.97
C HIS A 9 9.98 11.33 -14.31
N HIS A 10 10.72 11.67 -15.39
CA HIS A 10 10.12 11.85 -16.71
C HIS A 10 9.70 10.49 -17.29
N GLY A 11 10.59 9.50 -17.23
CA GLY A 11 10.32 8.12 -17.63
C GLY A 11 9.17 7.51 -16.83
N ALA A 12 9.19 7.67 -15.50
CA ALA A 12 8.13 7.19 -14.62
C ALA A 12 6.76 7.84 -14.93
N SER A 13 6.74 9.15 -15.21
CA SER A 13 5.51 9.88 -15.53
C SER A 13 4.88 9.42 -16.85
N ASN A 14 5.71 9.21 -17.88
CA ASN A 14 5.23 8.69 -19.16
C ASN A 14 4.69 7.26 -19.02
N ALA A 15 5.41 6.41 -18.27
CA ALA A 15 4.94 5.05 -17.98
C ALA A 15 3.60 5.06 -17.23
N PHE A 16 3.41 5.98 -16.28
CA PHE A 16 2.16 6.14 -15.56
C PHE A 16 0.99 6.54 -16.48
N LEU A 17 1.20 7.46 -17.42
CA LEU A 17 0.15 7.85 -18.38
C LEU A 17 -0.29 6.68 -19.27
N TYR A 18 0.64 5.83 -19.71
CA TYR A 18 0.29 4.60 -20.43
C TYR A 18 -0.50 3.62 -19.56
N HIS A 19 -0.15 3.49 -18.28
CA HIS A 19 -0.90 2.66 -17.34
C HIS A 19 -2.32 3.20 -17.14
N LEU A 20 -2.47 4.51 -16.99
CA LEU A 20 -3.76 5.18 -16.83
C LEU A 20 -4.67 4.88 -18.03
N ASP A 21 -4.20 5.10 -19.25
CA ASP A 21 -4.96 4.83 -20.48
C ASP A 21 -5.38 3.34 -20.59
N ASN A 22 -4.49 2.41 -20.24
CA ASN A 22 -4.79 0.99 -20.26
C ASN A 22 -5.85 0.60 -19.20
N GLU A 23 -5.77 1.11 -17.97
CA GLU A 23 -6.77 0.82 -16.93
C GLU A 23 -8.14 1.42 -17.28
N TYR A 24 -8.16 2.61 -17.90
CA TYR A 24 -9.40 3.19 -18.44
C TYR A 24 -10.02 2.29 -19.51
N LYS A 25 -9.21 1.72 -20.41
CA LYS A 25 -9.71 0.80 -21.45
C LYS A 25 -10.21 -0.54 -20.89
N VAL A 26 -9.49 -1.12 -19.93
CA VAL A 26 -9.79 -2.47 -19.41
C VAL A 26 -10.91 -2.44 -18.36
N ARG A 27 -10.91 -1.44 -17.47
CA ARG A 27 -11.79 -1.39 -16.29
C ARG A 27 -12.65 -0.15 -16.19
N GLY A 28 -12.45 0.84 -17.08
CA GLY A 28 -13.23 2.08 -17.10
C GLY A 28 -12.74 3.16 -16.14
N GLY A 29 -11.61 2.97 -15.46
CA GLY A 29 -11.04 4.00 -14.58
C GLY A 29 -9.79 3.56 -13.82
N CYS A 30 -9.01 4.54 -13.35
CA CYS A 30 -7.81 4.35 -12.55
C CYS A 30 -7.88 5.22 -11.28
N PRO A 31 -7.92 4.64 -10.06
CA PRO A 31 -7.89 5.43 -8.83
C PRO A 31 -6.49 6.05 -8.66
N ALA A 32 -6.42 7.38 -8.63
CA ALA A 32 -5.15 8.10 -8.61
C ALA A 32 -5.19 9.30 -7.65
N HIS A 33 -4.25 9.34 -6.71
CA HIS A 33 -4.07 10.48 -5.80
C HIS A 33 -3.09 11.49 -6.41
N TRP A 34 -3.62 12.53 -7.05
CA TRP A 34 -2.85 13.52 -7.80
C TRP A 34 -1.64 14.10 -7.04
N PRO A 35 -1.75 14.56 -5.76
CA PRO A 35 -0.61 15.13 -5.03
C PRO A 35 0.54 14.15 -4.77
N SER A 36 0.29 12.85 -4.76
CA SER A 36 1.33 11.83 -4.55
C SER A 36 1.95 11.33 -5.84
N ILE A 37 1.28 11.52 -6.98
CA ILE A 37 1.75 11.02 -8.29
C ILE A 37 2.60 12.08 -8.98
N VAL A 38 2.23 13.35 -8.84
CA VAL A 38 2.97 14.46 -9.42
C VAL A 38 4.35 14.58 -8.73
N PRO A 39 5.46 14.55 -9.49
CA PRO A 39 6.79 14.69 -8.90
C PRO A 39 6.97 16.05 -8.20
N PRO A 40 7.72 16.11 -7.09
CA PRO A 40 7.93 17.35 -6.32
C PRO A 40 8.77 18.40 -7.06
N LEU A 41 9.50 17.98 -8.10
CA LEU A 41 10.31 18.84 -8.95
C LEU A 41 9.79 18.78 -10.37
N THR A 42 9.76 19.93 -11.03
CA THR A 42 9.50 20.00 -12.48
C THR A 42 8.15 19.40 -12.89
N SER A 43 7.15 19.49 -12.00
CA SER A 43 5.82 18.91 -12.18
C SER A 43 5.11 19.42 -13.43
N SER A 44 5.09 20.74 -13.62
CA SER A 44 4.39 21.39 -14.73
C SER A 44 4.96 21.06 -16.13
N LEU A 45 6.14 20.42 -16.25
CA LEU A 45 6.65 19.96 -17.55
C LEU A 45 6.13 18.57 -17.93
N LEU A 46 5.50 17.86 -16.99
CA LEU A 46 5.05 16.49 -17.17
C LEU A 46 3.56 16.46 -17.55
N GLY A 47 3.17 15.53 -18.42
CA GLY A 47 1.76 15.35 -18.80
C GLY A 47 0.85 15.00 -17.61
N VAL A 48 1.41 14.32 -16.61
CA VAL A 48 0.72 13.93 -15.36
C VAL A 48 0.19 15.14 -14.58
N PHE A 49 0.87 16.29 -14.64
CA PHE A 49 0.40 17.50 -13.96
C PHE A 49 -0.90 18.05 -14.57
N HIS A 50 -1.03 17.94 -15.89
CA HIS A 50 -2.19 18.45 -16.63
C HIS A 50 -3.34 17.45 -16.70
N GLN A 51 -3.12 16.20 -16.30
CA GLN A 51 -4.13 15.15 -16.35
C GLN A 51 -5.05 15.23 -15.13
N GLU A 52 -6.35 15.42 -15.38
CA GLU A 52 -7.37 15.28 -14.33
C GLU A 52 -7.48 13.81 -13.92
N MET A 53 -7.48 13.59 -12.60
CA MET A 53 -7.48 12.27 -11.98
C MET A 53 -8.49 12.24 -10.84
N LEU A 54 -9.24 11.14 -10.72
CA LEU A 54 -10.22 10.94 -9.67
C LEU A 54 -9.66 10.03 -8.58
N MET A 55 -9.81 10.43 -7.32
CA MET A 55 -9.47 9.59 -6.18
C MET A 55 -10.73 8.92 -5.63
N TYR A 56 -10.72 7.59 -5.64
CA TYR A 56 -11.74 6.74 -5.02
C TYR A 56 -11.08 5.48 -4.46
N TRP A 57 -11.68 4.90 -3.42
CA TRP A 57 -11.11 3.78 -2.68
C TRP A 57 -11.73 2.46 -3.13
N LEU A 58 -10.90 1.52 -3.59
CA LEU A 58 -11.30 0.15 -3.95
C LEU A 58 -10.72 -0.86 -2.96
N LYS A 59 -11.33 -2.03 -2.84
CA LYS A 59 -10.77 -3.18 -2.11
C LYS A 59 -10.34 -4.25 -3.12
N PRO A 60 -9.21 -4.96 -2.89
CA PRO A 60 -8.28 -4.85 -1.75
C PRO A 60 -7.45 -3.55 -1.77
N SER A 61 -7.18 -2.97 -0.58
CA SER A 61 -6.46 -1.70 -0.41
C SER A 61 -5.29 -1.83 0.57
N PHE A 62 -4.27 -0.98 0.38
CA PHE A 62 -3.25 -0.73 1.39
C PHE A 62 -3.70 0.41 2.30
N GLU A 63 -3.69 0.17 3.61
CA GLU A 63 -4.10 1.13 4.63
C GLU A 63 -2.95 1.48 5.56
N TYR A 64 -2.91 2.72 6.03
CA TYR A 64 -1.94 3.14 7.03
C TYR A 64 -2.18 2.41 8.35
N GLN A 65 -1.09 2.01 8.99
CA GLN A 65 -1.10 1.43 10.32
C GLN A 65 -0.40 2.37 11.29
N GLU A 66 -0.77 2.28 12.57
CA GLU A 66 -0.03 2.96 13.62
C GLU A 66 1.40 2.38 13.68
N ALA A 67 2.38 3.24 13.99
CA ALA A 67 3.74 2.78 14.12
C ALA A 67 3.84 1.65 15.16
N ALA A 68 4.51 0.55 14.80
CA ALA A 68 4.45 -0.70 15.55
C ALA A 68 4.83 -0.53 17.03
N TRP A 69 5.79 0.35 17.34
CA TRP A 69 6.27 0.58 18.71
C TRP A 69 5.29 1.33 19.62
N VAL A 70 4.27 2.00 19.08
CA VAL A 70 3.28 2.73 19.89
C VAL A 70 2.30 1.76 20.55
N GLY A 71 1.89 0.71 19.84
CA GLY A 71 0.96 -0.31 20.34
C GLY A 71 1.63 -1.57 20.90
N TYR A 72 2.96 -1.69 20.81
CA TYR A 72 3.67 -2.92 21.17
C TYR A 72 3.89 -3.03 22.68
N GLN A 73 3.28 -4.05 23.29
CA GLN A 73 3.56 -4.45 24.67
C GLN A 73 4.78 -5.37 24.69
N TRP A 74 5.90 -4.85 25.16
CA TRP A 74 7.12 -5.63 25.37
C TRP A 74 6.87 -6.71 26.43
N LYS A 75 7.09 -7.97 26.09
CA LYS A 75 7.14 -9.06 27.07
C LYS A 75 8.52 -9.06 27.72
N SER A 76 8.64 -8.46 28.90
CA SER A 76 9.86 -8.59 29.70
C SER A 76 10.03 -10.05 30.14
N PRO A 77 11.21 -10.67 29.96
CA PRO A 77 11.49 -11.93 30.63
C PRO A 77 11.62 -11.67 32.14
N GLY A 78 10.54 -11.95 32.89
CA GLY A 78 10.62 -12.21 34.33
C GLY A 78 10.92 -11.03 35.26
N PHE A 79 10.39 -9.81 35.02
CA PHE A 79 10.31 -8.80 36.06
C PHE A 79 8.90 -8.21 36.13
N SER A 80 8.13 -8.68 37.10
CA SER A 80 6.86 -8.07 37.48
C SER A 80 7.17 -6.79 38.25
N ASP A 81 6.94 -5.64 37.63
CA ASP A 81 6.79 -4.41 38.42
C ASP A 81 5.52 -3.68 38.02
N GLY A 82 4.83 -3.21 39.05
CA GLY A 82 3.41 -2.90 39.02
C GLY A 82 3.03 -1.68 38.17
N SER A 83 1.88 -1.83 37.50
CA SER A 83 0.85 -0.82 37.23
C SER A 83 1.27 0.66 37.13
N VAL A 84 1.27 1.18 35.90
CA VAL A 84 0.65 2.49 35.64
C VAL A 84 -0.41 2.31 34.56
N SER A 85 -1.66 2.27 35.01
CA SER A 85 -2.86 2.43 34.20
C SER A 85 -3.04 3.90 33.88
N SER A 86 -2.84 4.29 32.63
CA SER A 86 -3.49 5.46 32.04
C SER A 86 -4.51 4.97 31.03
N ASP A 87 -5.69 4.64 31.55
CA ASP A 87 -6.90 4.49 30.75
C ASP A 87 -7.20 5.82 30.07
N SER A 88 -6.97 5.86 28.77
CA SER A 88 -7.78 6.66 27.85
C SER A 88 -8.30 5.70 26.81
N GLN A 89 -9.46 5.13 27.11
CA GLN A 89 -10.23 4.31 26.20
C GLN A 89 -10.65 5.13 24.97
N LYS A 90 -9.76 5.23 23.99
CA LYS A 90 -10.17 5.36 22.59
C LYS A 90 -10.34 3.94 22.07
N LYS A 91 -11.61 3.54 22.00
CA LYS A 91 -12.17 2.36 21.33
C LYS A 91 -11.17 1.81 20.29
N LYS A 92 -10.41 0.81 20.71
CA LYS A 92 -9.40 0.13 19.89
C LYS A 92 -10.18 -0.67 18.86
N GLN A 93 -10.41 -0.07 17.70
CA GLN A 93 -10.73 -0.83 16.50
C GLN A 93 -9.56 -1.81 16.37
N ASP A 94 -9.86 -3.09 16.51
CA ASP A 94 -8.86 -4.15 16.49
C ASP A 94 -8.39 -4.28 15.03
N ASN A 95 -7.44 -3.43 14.65
CA ASN A 95 -6.89 -3.35 13.29
C ASN A 95 -5.91 -4.48 12.99
N SER A 96 -5.78 -5.44 13.91
CA SER A 96 -4.94 -6.64 13.82
C SER A 96 -5.38 -7.61 12.70
N LYS A 97 -6.20 -7.16 11.74
CA LYS A 97 -6.65 -7.94 10.57
C LYS A 97 -6.52 -7.25 9.20
N CYS A 98 -6.06 -6.00 9.08
CA CYS A 98 -6.08 -5.30 7.78
C CYS A 98 -4.72 -5.28 7.06
N MET A 99 -4.00 -6.40 7.06
CA MET A 99 -3.19 -6.85 5.93
C MET A 99 -2.81 -8.32 6.15
N VAL A 100 -3.80 -9.17 6.45
CA VAL A 100 -3.62 -10.59 6.11
C VAL A 100 -3.81 -10.67 4.59
N LEU A 101 -2.83 -10.12 3.86
CA LEU A 101 -2.63 -10.40 2.45
C LEU A 101 -2.75 -11.91 2.34
N SER A 102 -3.70 -12.34 1.51
CA SER A 102 -4.02 -13.71 1.16
C SER A 102 -2.77 -14.57 0.94
N LEU A 103 -2.17 -15.06 2.03
CA LEU A 103 -1.11 -16.08 2.06
C LEU A 103 -1.52 -17.27 2.95
N ARG A 104 -2.80 -17.36 3.32
CA ARG A 104 -3.40 -18.59 3.90
C ARG A 104 -4.47 -19.23 3.00
N LEU A 105 -4.62 -18.77 1.76
CA LEU A 105 -5.29 -19.52 0.69
C LEU A 105 -4.29 -19.65 -0.46
N LEU A 106 -3.94 -20.90 -0.80
CA LEU A 106 -2.86 -21.38 -1.70
C LEU A 106 -1.52 -21.57 -0.97
N PRO A 107 -1.23 -22.79 -0.48
CA PRO A 107 -0.99 -23.90 -1.40
C PRO A 107 -1.63 -25.22 -0.93
N GLU A 108 -2.89 -25.50 -1.32
CA GLU A 108 -3.44 -26.87 -1.34
C GLU A 108 -4.49 -27.03 -2.48
N THR A 109 -4.43 -26.20 -3.53
CA THR A 109 -5.20 -26.41 -4.77
C THR A 109 -4.35 -26.11 -5.99
N PHE A 110 -3.16 -26.70 -6.05
CA PHE A 110 -2.41 -26.93 -7.29
C PHE A 110 -1.57 -28.22 -7.17
N SER A 111 -2.18 -29.31 -6.70
CA SER A 111 -1.55 -30.65 -6.72
C SER A 111 -2.56 -31.78 -6.93
N SER A 112 -3.60 -31.52 -7.71
CA SER A 112 -4.58 -32.57 -8.09
C SER A 112 -5.40 -32.14 -9.30
N LYS A 113 -4.71 -31.90 -10.43
CA LYS A 113 -5.27 -31.94 -11.80
C LYS A 113 -4.20 -31.73 -12.87
N ILE A 114 -3.21 -32.63 -12.91
CA ILE A 114 -2.50 -32.99 -14.14
C ILE A 114 -2.40 -34.51 -14.11
N ASN A 115 -3.37 -35.16 -14.76
CA ASN A 115 -3.22 -36.54 -15.22
C ASN A 115 -2.46 -36.46 -16.54
N CYS A 116 -1.15 -36.72 -16.46
CA CYS A 116 -0.34 -37.35 -17.51
C CYS A 116 0.58 -38.33 -16.79
#